data_AF-A0A067BSN5-F1
#
_entry.id   AF-A0A067BSN5-F1
#
_cell.length_a   1.000
_cell.length_b   1.000
_cell.length_c   1.000
_cell.angle_alpha   90.00
_cell.angle_beta   90.00
_cell.angle_gamma   90.00
#
_symmetry.space_group_name_H-M   'P 1'
#
loop_
_entity.id
_entity.type
_entity.pdbx_description
1 polymer ?
#
loop_
_entity_poly.entity_id
_entity_poly.type
_entity_poly.pdbx_seq_one_letter_code
_entity_poly.pdbx_strand_id
1 'polypeptide(L)'
;MPSASPSILVKNIPYRMATWTSINLNWFFFNDVYCMQLCNQSLIVNTTNDFRSAPPCVLSSTSDFAGLLGLNNFGTDYINQTGLVYYEIGPFLSIDALYIEIPSVVSAAHTAFQKYLFEQLADSHHWKTFLQLPTLTVNPTPPTWQGPGMLYYGGNLLCLYGAPQTYVQTMFSFYDNCDRQVPAELELSAPTLLFALAMTLAVAPAWNVSAICALQTSAFDCTAVLSSGISLLSKFLPMDTALLRAAHQSLLTLDLSLFQFATSGSQWTILTEALVNPASAHVFFGYGYVADWVIGSREAVSFEGDAGIFPLISSVYAPYAMSSAQSSLSTATSLILYSIYYSSAVFVAVALLCFGYGLVHWRHLDGATLWHFHRLVGAVWRSWC
;
A
#
# COMPACT_ATOMS: atom_id res chain seq x y z
N MET A 1 50.12 0.24 1.85
CA MET A 1 48.77 -0.06 1.32
C MET A 1 47.81 0.87 2.04
N PRO A 2 47.18 1.84 1.34
CA PRO A 2 46.24 2.74 1.99
C PRO A 2 44.99 1.96 2.37
N SER A 3 44.61 2.05 3.64
CA SER A 3 43.37 1.49 4.19
C SER A 3 42.20 2.11 3.44
N ALA A 4 41.54 1.33 2.59
CA ALA A 4 40.25 1.70 2.02
C ALA A 4 39.25 1.82 3.17
N SER A 5 38.92 3.04 3.56
CA SER A 5 37.78 3.34 4.42
C SER A 5 36.53 2.80 3.72
N PRO A 6 35.71 1.96 4.37
CA PRO A 6 34.46 1.50 3.78
C PRO A 6 33.54 2.71 3.54
N SER A 7 33.19 2.97 2.29
CA SER A 7 32.18 3.99 1.95
C SER A 7 30.80 3.46 2.32
N ILE A 8 30.25 3.97 3.43
CA ILE A 8 28.90 3.62 3.89
C ILE A 8 27.91 4.64 3.32
N LEU A 9 26.85 4.11 2.71
CA LEU A 9 25.81 4.86 2.02
C LEU A 9 24.75 5.35 3.02
N VAL A 10 24.87 6.60 3.47
CA VAL A 10 23.90 7.26 4.36
C VAL A 10 22.70 7.74 3.53
N LYS A 11 21.47 7.37 3.92
CA LYS A 11 20.21 7.79 3.29
C LYS A 11 20.12 7.51 1.78
N ASN A 12 20.73 6.43 1.29
CA ASN A 12 20.36 5.94 -0.03
C ASN A 12 19.23 4.95 0.13
N ILE A 13 18.00 5.44 0.04
CA ILE A 13 16.94 4.58 -0.49
C ILE A 13 17.35 4.39 -1.94
N PRO A 14 17.73 3.17 -2.38
CA PRO A 14 18.18 2.95 -3.75
C PRO A 14 17.11 3.49 -4.69
N TYR A 15 17.42 4.62 -5.35
CA TYR A 15 16.55 5.18 -6.36
C TYR A 15 16.45 4.15 -7.48
N ARG A 16 15.27 3.54 -7.61
CA ARG A 16 14.95 2.72 -8.76
C ARG A 16 13.99 3.53 -9.62
N MET A 17 14.36 3.73 -10.87
CA MET A 17 13.38 4.07 -11.89
C MET A 17 12.50 2.83 -12.07
N ALA A 18 11.34 2.87 -11.45
CA ALA A 18 10.27 1.92 -11.67
C ALA A 18 9.21 2.58 -12.56
N THR A 19 8.36 1.74 -13.17
CA THR A 19 7.13 2.20 -13.80
C THR A 19 6.27 2.89 -12.74
N TRP A 20 5.82 4.11 -13.01
CA TRP A 20 4.97 4.88 -12.11
C TRP A 20 3.52 4.42 -12.28
N THR A 21 3.21 3.21 -11.80
CA THR A 21 1.91 2.54 -12.00
C THR A 21 0.75 3.27 -11.31
N SER A 22 1.02 3.94 -10.19
CA SER A 22 0.03 4.77 -9.48
C SER A 22 -0.34 6.05 -10.21
N ILE A 23 0.35 6.44 -11.29
CA ILE A 23 -0.07 7.58 -12.13
C ILE A 23 -1.44 7.34 -12.77
N ASN A 24 -1.87 6.08 -12.87
CA ASN A 24 -3.17 5.70 -13.45
C ASN A 24 -4.36 6.10 -12.56
N LEU A 25 -4.10 6.38 -11.29
CA LEU A 25 -5.08 6.85 -10.30
C LEU A 25 -5.25 8.37 -10.37
N ASN A 26 -6.14 8.91 -9.53
CA ASN A 26 -6.30 10.35 -9.38
C ASN A 26 -4.96 11.04 -9.09
N TRP A 27 -4.55 11.92 -10.00
CA TRP A 27 -3.29 12.66 -9.93
C TRP A 27 -3.46 14.12 -9.51
N PHE A 28 -4.61 14.46 -8.91
CA PHE A 28 -4.99 15.80 -8.46
C PHE A 28 -5.23 16.84 -9.56
N PHE A 29 -6.14 17.78 -9.24
CA PHE A 29 -6.57 18.88 -10.11
C PHE A 29 -5.43 19.74 -10.69
N PHE A 30 -4.31 19.86 -9.98
CA PHE A 30 -3.17 20.63 -10.49
C PHE A 30 -2.60 20.03 -11.79
N ASN A 31 -2.52 18.69 -11.87
CA ASN A 31 -2.04 18.02 -13.08
C ASN A 31 -3.07 18.15 -14.22
N ASP A 32 -4.37 18.12 -13.92
CA ASP A 32 -5.41 18.37 -14.92
C ASP A 32 -5.23 19.75 -15.55
N VAL A 33 -5.11 20.80 -14.74
CA VAL A 33 -4.92 22.18 -15.21
C VAL A 33 -3.62 22.32 -16.00
N TYR A 34 -2.53 21.71 -15.52
CA TYR A 34 -1.24 21.75 -16.20
C TYR A 34 -1.30 21.08 -17.59
N CYS A 35 -1.92 19.90 -17.70
CA CYS A 35 -2.12 19.21 -18.97
C CYS A 35 -3.03 20.01 -19.91
N MET A 36 -4.10 20.60 -19.39
CA MET A 36 -5.01 21.45 -20.18
C MET A 36 -4.32 22.70 -20.71
N GLN A 37 -3.44 23.33 -19.92
CA GLN A 37 -2.62 24.45 -20.35
C GLN A 37 -1.71 24.06 -21.52
N LEU A 38 -1.04 22.90 -21.45
CA LEU A 38 -0.19 22.39 -22.53
C LEU A 38 -0.98 22.11 -23.81
N CYS A 39 -2.23 21.68 -23.66
CA CYS A 39 -3.13 21.33 -24.76
C CYS A 39 -3.96 22.52 -25.28
N ASN A 40 -3.85 23.71 -24.67
CA ASN A 40 -4.70 24.88 -24.93
C ASN A 40 -6.21 24.55 -24.87
N GLN A 41 -6.56 23.62 -23.98
CA GLN A 41 -7.91 23.14 -23.74
C GLN A 41 -8.44 23.69 -22.41
N SER A 42 -9.76 23.66 -22.24
CA SER A 42 -10.47 24.19 -21.09
C SER A 42 -11.23 23.07 -20.41
N LEU A 43 -11.19 23.07 -19.07
CA LEU A 43 -12.06 22.23 -18.22
C LEU A 43 -13.48 22.81 -18.08
N ILE A 44 -13.69 24.03 -18.55
CA ILE A 44 -15.00 24.69 -18.47
C ILE A 44 -15.88 24.19 -19.61
N VAL A 45 -16.96 23.54 -19.23
CA VAL A 45 -17.98 23.00 -20.13
C VAL A 45 -18.49 24.07 -21.10
N ASN A 46 -18.65 23.71 -22.37
CA ASN A 46 -19.28 24.55 -23.41
C ASN A 46 -18.46 25.81 -23.80
N THR A 47 -17.16 25.80 -23.51
CA THR A 47 -16.20 26.75 -24.09
C THR A 47 -15.76 26.27 -25.47
N THR A 48 -15.27 27.17 -26.32
CA THR A 48 -14.81 26.82 -27.68
C THR A 48 -13.63 25.85 -27.71
N ASN A 49 -12.94 25.69 -26.58
CA ASN A 49 -11.83 24.77 -26.38
C ASN A 49 -12.09 23.75 -25.24
N ASP A 50 -13.35 23.43 -24.95
CA ASP A 50 -13.72 22.37 -23.99
C ASP A 50 -13.05 21.05 -24.39
N PHE A 51 -12.24 20.49 -23.50
CA PHE A 51 -11.37 19.33 -23.75
C PHE A 51 -12.13 18.09 -24.26
N ARG A 52 -13.42 17.95 -23.94
CA ARG A 52 -14.26 16.81 -24.35
C ARG A 52 -14.71 16.89 -25.81
N SER A 53 -14.70 18.10 -26.38
CA SER A 53 -15.17 18.37 -27.74
C SER A 53 -14.09 18.92 -28.66
N ALA A 54 -13.05 19.50 -28.09
CA ALA A 54 -11.88 19.97 -28.81
C ALA A 54 -11.13 18.78 -29.43
N PRO A 55 -10.46 18.97 -30.58
CA PRO A 55 -9.58 17.94 -31.14
C PRO A 55 -8.53 17.48 -30.12
N PRO A 56 -8.16 16.19 -30.10
CA PRO A 56 -7.09 15.69 -29.22
C PRO A 56 -5.81 16.49 -29.40
N CYS A 57 -5.16 16.86 -28.30
CA CYS A 57 -3.88 17.55 -28.34
C CYS A 57 -2.73 16.57 -28.63
N VAL A 58 -1.53 17.09 -28.92
CA VAL A 58 -0.33 16.26 -29.21
C VAL A 58 0.00 15.28 -28.07
N LEU A 59 -0.43 15.58 -26.85
CA LEU A 59 -0.20 14.76 -25.66
C LEU A 59 -1.28 13.70 -25.41
N SER A 60 -2.42 13.74 -26.11
CA SER A 60 -3.52 12.81 -25.92
C SER A 60 -3.93 12.14 -27.22
N SER A 61 -4.10 10.82 -27.18
CA SER A 61 -4.65 10.02 -28.27
C SER A 61 -6.19 10.11 -28.37
N THR A 62 -6.87 10.62 -27.34
CA THR A 62 -8.33 10.66 -27.19
C THR A 62 -8.81 12.00 -26.64
N SER A 63 -10.12 12.21 -26.58
CA SER A 63 -10.77 13.38 -25.97
C SER A 63 -11.12 13.15 -24.48
N ASP A 64 -10.37 12.27 -23.79
CA ASP A 64 -10.47 12.02 -22.35
C ASP A 64 -9.08 12.12 -21.68
N PHE A 65 -9.04 12.09 -20.35
CA PHE A 65 -7.77 12.15 -19.62
C PHE A 65 -6.95 10.87 -19.77
N ALA A 66 -7.59 9.71 -19.89
CA ALA A 66 -6.93 8.42 -20.03
C ALA A 66 -6.07 8.32 -21.30
N GLY A 67 -6.41 9.06 -22.36
CA GLY A 67 -5.57 9.21 -23.55
C GLY A 67 -4.22 9.90 -23.31
N LEU A 68 -4.10 10.73 -22.27
CA LEU A 68 -2.81 11.35 -21.88
C LEU A 68 -1.81 10.29 -21.40
N LEU A 69 -2.31 9.17 -20.88
CA LEU A 69 -1.49 8.05 -20.42
C LEU A 69 -1.23 7.01 -21.54
N GLY A 70 -1.92 7.11 -22.67
CA GLY A 70 -1.81 6.14 -23.77
C GLY A 70 -2.30 4.74 -23.39
N LEU A 71 -3.26 4.64 -22.46
CA LEU A 71 -3.82 3.36 -21.98
C LEU A 71 -4.90 2.78 -22.91
N ASN A 72 -5.33 3.57 -23.88
CA ASN A 72 -6.23 3.16 -24.94
C ASN A 72 -5.53 2.21 -25.93
N ASN A 73 -6.26 1.26 -26.49
CA ASN A 73 -5.70 0.28 -27.42
C ASN A 73 -5.80 0.76 -28.88
N PHE A 74 -7.01 1.06 -29.34
CA PHE A 74 -7.27 1.52 -30.71
C PHE A 74 -8.24 2.70 -30.68
N GLY A 75 -7.74 3.91 -30.93
CA GLY A 75 -8.56 5.11 -30.85
C GLY A 75 -9.08 5.31 -29.42
N THR A 76 -10.39 5.24 -29.20
CA THR A 76 -11.03 5.45 -27.90
C THR A 76 -11.35 4.16 -27.14
N ASP A 77 -10.97 2.99 -27.67
CA ASP A 77 -11.35 1.71 -27.08
C ASP A 77 -10.35 1.23 -26.02
N TYR A 78 -10.89 0.75 -24.89
CA TYR A 78 -10.16 0.06 -23.82
C TYR A 78 -10.58 -1.41 -23.81
N ILE A 79 -9.62 -2.34 -23.89
CA ILE A 79 -9.88 -3.79 -23.95
C ILE A 79 -9.09 -4.55 -22.88
N ASN A 80 -9.49 -5.78 -22.60
CA ASN A 80 -8.80 -6.66 -21.64
C ASN A 80 -8.68 -5.99 -20.24
N GLN A 81 -7.50 -5.98 -19.62
CA GLN A 81 -7.31 -5.35 -18.29
C GLN A 81 -7.62 -3.85 -18.28
N THR A 82 -7.21 -3.08 -19.30
CA THR A 82 -7.49 -1.64 -19.34
C THR A 82 -8.99 -1.39 -19.46
N GLY A 83 -9.68 -2.18 -20.28
CA GLY A 83 -11.14 -2.15 -20.41
C GLY A 83 -11.85 -2.50 -19.10
N LEU A 84 -11.44 -3.58 -18.44
CA LEU A 84 -12.03 -3.98 -17.16
C LEU A 84 -11.91 -2.88 -16.10
N VAL A 85 -10.74 -2.26 -15.95
CA VAL A 85 -10.57 -1.15 -14.99
C VAL A 85 -11.42 0.05 -15.39
N TYR A 86 -11.36 0.46 -16.66
CA TYR A 86 -12.07 1.64 -17.15
C TYR A 86 -13.58 1.53 -16.98
N TYR A 87 -14.17 0.38 -17.31
CA TYR A 87 -15.63 0.20 -17.33
C TYR A 87 -16.21 -0.28 -15.99
N GLU A 88 -15.48 -1.07 -15.20
CA GLU A 88 -16.00 -1.63 -13.94
C GLU A 88 -15.63 -0.79 -12.71
N ILE A 89 -14.51 -0.06 -12.76
CA ILE A 89 -14.06 0.80 -11.65
C ILE A 89 -14.34 2.26 -12.00
N GLY A 90 -13.80 2.73 -13.12
CA GLY A 90 -14.03 4.07 -13.62
C GLY A 90 -12.89 4.57 -14.50
N PRO A 91 -13.04 5.76 -15.11
CA PRO A 91 -12.02 6.33 -15.98
C PRO A 91 -10.67 6.52 -15.25
N PHE A 92 -9.57 6.19 -15.93
CA PHE A 92 -8.23 6.47 -15.41
C PHE A 92 -8.06 7.96 -15.10
N LEU A 93 -7.18 8.26 -14.14
CA LEU A 93 -6.97 9.61 -13.59
C LEU A 93 -8.15 10.16 -12.77
N SER A 94 -9.23 9.41 -12.64
CA SER A 94 -10.39 9.76 -11.78
C SER A 94 -10.65 8.72 -10.68
N ILE A 95 -9.86 7.65 -10.60
CA ILE A 95 -9.98 6.62 -9.55
C ILE A 95 -9.21 7.09 -8.33
N ASP A 96 -9.91 7.32 -7.23
CA ASP A 96 -9.33 7.68 -5.95
C ASP A 96 -8.83 6.42 -5.20
N ALA A 97 -7.69 6.55 -4.52
CA ALA A 97 -7.16 5.50 -3.65
C ALA A 97 -7.16 6.00 -2.20
N LEU A 98 -8.08 5.49 -1.39
CA LEU A 98 -8.28 5.91 -0.01
C LEU A 98 -7.77 4.84 0.95
N TYR A 99 -6.90 5.24 1.88
CA TYR A 99 -6.41 4.35 2.92
C TYR A 99 -7.54 3.93 3.86
N ILE A 100 -7.65 2.63 4.13
CA ILE A 100 -8.61 2.08 5.08
C ILE A 100 -7.89 1.85 6.41
N GLU A 101 -8.34 2.55 7.45
CA GLU A 101 -7.86 2.34 8.81
C GLU A 101 -8.35 1.01 9.38
N ILE A 102 -7.53 0.37 10.23
CA ILE A 102 -7.91 -0.85 10.93
C ILE A 102 -9.01 -0.51 11.95
N PRO A 103 -10.21 -1.13 11.88
CA PRO A 103 -11.25 -0.90 12.87
C PRO A 103 -10.76 -1.24 14.28
N SER A 104 -11.04 -0.36 15.25
CA SER A 104 -10.56 -0.50 16.62
C SER A 104 -10.97 -1.84 17.26
N VAL A 105 -12.16 -2.36 16.91
CA VAL A 105 -12.66 -3.66 17.38
C VAL A 105 -11.82 -4.83 16.85
N VAL A 106 -11.36 -4.75 15.60
CA VAL A 106 -10.51 -5.78 14.97
C VAL A 106 -9.13 -5.78 15.61
N SER A 107 -8.54 -4.61 15.81
CA SER A 107 -7.27 -4.46 16.53
C SER A 107 -7.38 -4.97 17.98
N ALA A 108 -8.46 -4.60 18.69
CA ALA A 108 -8.72 -5.07 20.05
C ALA A 108 -8.87 -6.61 20.13
N ALA A 109 -9.55 -7.22 19.16
CA ALA A 109 -9.70 -8.67 19.08
C ALA A 109 -8.35 -9.37 18.91
N HIS A 110 -7.50 -8.87 18.02
CA HIS A 110 -6.15 -9.40 17.83
C HIS A 110 -5.28 -9.23 19.09
N THR A 111 -5.29 -8.05 19.73
CA THR A 111 -4.55 -7.83 20.98
C THR A 111 -5.05 -8.73 22.12
N ALA A 112 -6.37 -8.90 22.26
CA ALA A 112 -6.95 -9.79 23.26
C ALA A 112 -6.54 -11.25 23.03
N PHE A 113 -6.56 -11.70 21.76
CA PHE A 113 -6.08 -13.03 21.41
C PHE A 113 -4.59 -13.20 21.68
N GLN A 114 -3.75 -12.22 21.33
CA GLN A 114 -2.31 -12.28 21.62
C GLN A 114 -2.05 -12.40 23.13
N LYS A 115 -2.72 -11.58 23.95
CA LYS A 115 -2.61 -11.66 25.40
C LYS A 115 -3.01 -13.05 25.92
N TYR A 116 -4.17 -13.54 25.48
CA TYR A 116 -4.65 -14.88 25.81
C TYR A 116 -3.63 -15.96 25.41
N LEU A 117 -3.10 -15.91 24.19
CA LEU A 117 -2.10 -16.84 23.69
C LEU A 117 -0.87 -16.87 24.61
N PHE A 118 -0.30 -15.71 24.95
CA PHE A 118 0.86 -15.64 25.84
C PHE A 118 0.57 -16.11 27.27
N GLU A 119 -0.64 -15.90 27.79
CA GLU A 119 -1.05 -16.45 29.08
C GLU A 119 -1.09 -17.99 29.05
N GLN A 120 -1.60 -18.60 27.97
CA GLN A 120 -1.63 -20.06 27.82
C GLN A 120 -0.23 -20.66 27.61
N LEU A 121 0.65 -19.92 26.94
CA LEU A 121 2.04 -20.30 26.68
C LEU A 121 2.96 -20.13 27.91
N ALA A 122 2.46 -19.59 29.02
CA ALA A 122 3.19 -19.63 30.30
C ALA A 122 3.40 -21.07 30.79
N ASP A 123 2.56 -22.02 30.35
CA ASP A 123 2.78 -23.44 30.57
C ASP A 123 3.91 -23.98 29.67
N SER A 124 4.87 -24.67 30.29
CA SER A 124 6.07 -25.16 29.60
C SER A 124 5.79 -26.25 28.54
N HIS A 125 4.70 -27.01 28.67
CA HIS A 125 4.31 -28.00 27.68
C HIS A 125 3.67 -27.32 26.47
N HIS A 126 2.76 -26.36 26.69
CA HIS A 126 2.19 -25.54 25.62
C HIS A 126 3.26 -24.77 24.85
N TRP A 127 4.21 -24.15 25.54
CA TRP A 127 5.34 -23.46 24.92
C TRP A 127 6.16 -24.36 24.00
N LYS A 128 6.49 -25.58 24.45
CA LYS A 128 7.24 -26.55 23.64
C LYS A 128 6.48 -26.97 22.39
N THR A 129 5.17 -27.22 22.49
CA THR A 129 4.35 -27.57 21.33
C THR A 129 4.20 -26.38 20.37
N PHE A 130 4.04 -25.17 20.89
CA PHE A 130 3.97 -23.95 20.08
C PHE A 130 5.23 -23.73 19.25
N LEU A 131 6.42 -23.90 19.84
CA LEU A 131 7.69 -23.77 19.13
C LEU A 131 7.92 -24.85 18.04
N GLN A 132 7.17 -25.95 18.10
CA GLN A 132 7.23 -27.02 17.10
C GLN A 132 6.24 -26.80 15.94
N LEU A 133 5.34 -25.82 16.03
CA LEU A 133 4.45 -25.49 14.92
C LEU A 133 5.27 -24.83 13.80
N PRO A 134 5.32 -25.42 12.60
CA PRO A 134 6.02 -24.82 11.48
C PRO A 134 5.25 -23.61 10.94
N THR A 135 5.97 -22.67 10.35
CA THR A 135 5.37 -21.64 9.49
C THR A 135 4.82 -22.31 8.24
N LEU A 136 3.55 -22.05 7.92
CA LEU A 136 2.86 -22.64 6.78
C LEU A 136 2.75 -21.61 5.65
N THR A 137 3.42 -21.84 4.53
CA THR A 137 3.32 -20.98 3.34
C THR A 137 2.39 -21.60 2.29
N VAL A 138 1.28 -20.93 2.01
CA VAL A 138 0.20 -21.42 1.16
C VAL A 138 -0.10 -20.46 0.01
N ASN A 139 -0.66 -21.00 -1.07
CA ASN A 139 -1.18 -20.23 -2.21
C ASN A 139 -2.72 -20.34 -2.29
N PRO A 140 -3.47 -19.74 -1.35
CA PRO A 140 -4.91 -19.91 -1.29
C PRO A 140 -5.58 -19.35 -2.54
N THR A 141 -6.38 -20.18 -3.19
CA THR A 141 -7.21 -19.86 -4.35
C THR A 141 -8.68 -19.95 -3.92
N PRO A 142 -9.41 -18.82 -3.89
CA PRO A 142 -10.84 -18.82 -3.61
C PRO A 142 -11.60 -19.87 -4.43
N PRO A 143 -12.60 -20.57 -3.85
CA PRO A 143 -13.38 -21.57 -4.58
C PRO A 143 -14.05 -21.02 -5.84
N THR A 144 -14.50 -19.76 -5.77
CA THR A 144 -15.16 -19.02 -6.86
C THR A 144 -14.24 -18.74 -8.05
N TRP A 145 -12.92 -18.80 -7.84
CA TRP A 145 -11.94 -18.52 -8.88
C TRP A 145 -11.55 -19.80 -9.63
N GLN A 146 -11.88 -20.96 -9.09
CA GLN A 146 -11.58 -22.25 -9.70
C GLN A 146 -12.60 -22.58 -10.80
N GLY A 147 -12.12 -22.86 -12.01
CA GLY A 147 -12.98 -23.25 -13.13
C GLY A 147 -12.20 -23.80 -14.32
N PRO A 148 -12.85 -24.58 -15.20
CA PRO A 148 -12.22 -25.11 -16.40
C PRO A 148 -11.86 -23.96 -17.35
N GLY A 149 -10.60 -23.92 -17.79
CA GLY A 149 -10.12 -22.89 -18.72
C GLY A 149 -9.98 -21.49 -18.12
N MET A 150 -9.94 -21.37 -16.78
CA MET A 150 -9.62 -20.12 -16.10
C MET A 150 -8.14 -19.78 -16.26
N LEU A 151 -7.86 -18.56 -16.73
CA LEU A 151 -6.52 -18.00 -16.81
C LEU A 151 -6.49 -16.66 -16.07
N TYR A 152 -5.39 -16.37 -15.39
CA TYR A 152 -5.24 -15.19 -14.53
C TYR A 152 -4.14 -14.27 -15.06
N TYR A 153 -4.31 -12.96 -14.86
CA TYR A 153 -3.46 -11.94 -15.49
C TYR A 153 -2.81 -10.96 -14.51
N GLY A 154 -3.20 -10.93 -13.23
CA GLY A 154 -2.61 -10.04 -12.22
C GLY A 154 -3.60 -9.65 -11.12
N GLY A 155 -3.15 -9.68 -9.86
CA GLY A 155 -3.94 -9.26 -8.69
C GLY A 155 -3.78 -7.78 -8.34
N ASN A 156 -3.03 -7.04 -9.14
CA ASN A 156 -2.83 -5.61 -8.99
C ASN A 156 -3.58 -4.87 -10.11
N LEU A 157 -4.60 -4.09 -9.75
CA LEU A 157 -5.41 -3.33 -10.71
C LEU A 157 -4.62 -2.29 -11.51
N LEU A 158 -3.44 -1.89 -11.02
CA LEU A 158 -2.55 -0.95 -11.72
C LEU A 158 -1.66 -1.65 -12.76
N CYS A 159 -1.60 -2.99 -12.73
CA CYS A 159 -0.88 -3.79 -13.71
C CYS A 159 -1.79 -4.16 -14.87
N LEU A 160 -1.87 -3.25 -15.84
CA LEU A 160 -2.80 -3.32 -16.97
C LEU A 160 -2.31 -4.20 -18.12
N TYR A 161 -1.33 -5.06 -17.88
CA TYR A 161 -0.73 -5.97 -18.85
C TYR A 161 -0.18 -7.21 -18.14
N GLY A 162 -0.13 -8.32 -18.88
CA GLY A 162 0.34 -9.58 -18.34
C GLY A 162 0.03 -10.74 -19.29
N ALA A 163 0.84 -11.79 -19.22
CA ALA A 163 0.57 -13.03 -19.94
C ALA A 163 -0.47 -13.87 -19.17
N PRO A 164 -1.21 -14.76 -19.84
CA PRO A 164 -2.10 -15.69 -19.15
C PRO A 164 -1.29 -16.63 -18.25
N GLN A 165 -1.70 -16.76 -16.98
CA GLN A 165 -1.14 -17.69 -16.01
C GLN A 165 -2.19 -18.69 -15.54
N THR A 166 -1.75 -19.88 -15.12
CA THR A 166 -2.60 -20.93 -14.56
C THR A 166 -2.73 -20.85 -13.03
N TYR A 167 -2.14 -19.83 -12.42
CA TYR A 167 -2.13 -19.60 -10.99
C TYR A 167 -2.53 -18.16 -10.69
N VAL A 168 -3.14 -17.97 -9.52
CA VAL A 168 -3.52 -16.65 -8.99
C VAL A 168 -2.24 -15.87 -8.65
N GLN A 169 -2.14 -14.63 -9.12
CA GLN A 169 -1.03 -13.73 -8.81
C GLN A 169 -1.26 -12.92 -7.53
N THR A 170 -0.17 -12.44 -6.93
CA THR A 170 -0.20 -11.57 -5.73
C THR A 170 -1.05 -10.32 -5.93
N MET A 171 -1.58 -9.80 -4.82
CA MET A 171 -2.37 -8.57 -4.76
C MET A 171 -1.51 -7.32 -5.00
N PHE A 172 -2.15 -6.16 -5.12
CA PHE A 172 -1.48 -4.89 -5.33
C PHE A 172 -0.43 -4.59 -4.25
N SER A 173 0.62 -3.87 -4.64
CA SER A 173 1.66 -3.39 -3.73
C SER A 173 2.14 -2.02 -4.18
N PHE A 174 2.46 -1.15 -3.23
CA PHE A 174 3.12 0.12 -3.53
C PHE A 174 4.44 -0.06 -4.31
N TYR A 175 5.16 -1.17 -4.09
CA TYR A 175 6.45 -1.44 -4.74
C TYR A 175 6.35 -2.28 -6.01
N ASP A 176 5.13 -2.61 -6.45
CA ASP A 176 4.92 -3.41 -7.64
C ASP A 176 5.02 -2.53 -8.90
N ASN A 177 6.04 -2.83 -9.70
CA ASN A 177 6.34 -2.20 -10.99
C ASN A 177 5.72 -2.97 -12.17
N CYS A 178 4.88 -3.97 -11.91
CA CYS A 178 4.21 -4.78 -12.92
C CYS A 178 5.20 -5.46 -13.90
N ASP A 179 6.43 -5.75 -13.48
CA ASP A 179 7.44 -6.40 -14.33
C ASP A 179 7.40 -7.93 -14.28
N ARG A 180 6.76 -8.49 -13.25
CA ARG A 180 6.70 -9.92 -12.97
C ARG A 180 5.31 -10.32 -12.52
N GLN A 181 4.87 -11.49 -12.99
CA GLN A 181 3.66 -12.14 -12.50
C GLN A 181 4.09 -13.17 -11.44
N VAL A 182 3.96 -12.80 -10.17
CA VAL A 182 4.36 -13.64 -9.02
C VAL A 182 3.12 -14.33 -8.43
N PRO A 183 3.17 -15.63 -8.09
CA PRO A 183 2.06 -16.31 -7.42
C PRO A 183 1.62 -15.62 -6.13
N ALA A 184 0.33 -15.69 -5.82
CA ALA A 184 -0.19 -15.25 -4.53
C ALA A 184 0.27 -16.22 -3.43
N GLU A 185 0.95 -15.67 -2.43
CA GLU A 185 1.42 -16.42 -1.26
C GLU A 185 0.94 -15.76 0.03
N LEU A 186 0.59 -16.60 1.00
CA LEU A 186 0.26 -16.23 2.37
C LEU A 186 1.11 -17.07 3.32
N GLU A 187 1.90 -16.39 4.15
CA GLU A 187 2.72 -17.00 5.18
C GLU A 187 1.98 -16.97 6.51
N LEU A 188 1.65 -18.15 7.04
CA LEU A 188 1.00 -18.32 8.33
C LEU A 188 2.04 -18.74 9.37
N SER A 189 2.62 -17.75 10.04
CA SER A 189 3.44 -17.99 11.23
C SER A 189 2.60 -18.63 12.34
N ALA A 190 3.22 -19.31 13.30
CA ALA A 190 2.50 -19.95 14.42
C ALA A 190 1.45 -19.04 15.12
N PRO A 191 1.75 -17.77 15.50
CA PRO A 191 0.74 -16.91 16.10
C PRO A 191 -0.39 -16.53 15.12
N THR A 192 -0.06 -16.23 13.85
CA THR A 192 -1.04 -15.92 12.79
C THR A 192 -1.97 -17.10 12.52
N LEU A 193 -1.41 -18.30 12.43
CA LEU A 193 -2.12 -19.56 12.25
C LEU A 193 -3.14 -19.79 13.38
N LEU A 194 -2.69 -19.66 14.63
CA LEU A 194 -3.55 -19.87 15.79
C LEU A 194 -4.65 -18.80 15.89
N PHE A 195 -4.35 -17.55 15.53
CA PHE A 195 -5.37 -16.49 15.47
C PHE A 195 -6.43 -16.80 14.40
N ALA A 196 -6.00 -17.16 13.19
CA ALA A 196 -6.91 -17.52 12.09
C ALA A 196 -7.79 -18.73 12.46
N LEU A 197 -7.22 -19.75 13.11
CA LEU A 197 -7.98 -20.88 13.64
C LEU A 197 -8.98 -20.45 14.71
N ALA A 198 -8.57 -19.63 15.68
CA ALA A 198 -9.46 -19.16 16.76
C ALA A 198 -10.64 -18.33 16.22
N MET A 199 -10.38 -17.44 15.24
CA MET A 199 -11.43 -16.69 14.54
C MET A 199 -12.39 -17.62 13.79
N THR A 200 -11.84 -18.58 13.04
CA THR A 200 -12.63 -19.56 12.29
C THR A 200 -13.51 -20.40 13.22
N LEU A 201 -12.97 -20.88 14.34
CA LEU A 201 -13.69 -21.66 15.35
C LEU A 201 -14.79 -20.85 16.04
N ALA A 202 -14.59 -19.55 16.24
CA ALA A 202 -15.53 -18.68 16.93
C ALA A 202 -16.74 -18.27 16.08
N VAL A 203 -16.59 -18.27 14.76
CA VAL A 203 -17.50 -17.61 13.81
C VAL A 203 -18.06 -18.56 12.76
N ALA A 204 -17.23 -19.41 12.15
CA ALA A 204 -17.64 -20.22 11.01
C ALA A 204 -18.40 -21.48 11.49
N PRO A 205 -19.69 -21.64 11.14
CA PRO A 205 -20.48 -22.78 11.61
C PRO A 205 -20.11 -24.10 10.92
N ALA A 206 -19.52 -24.04 9.72
CA ALA A 206 -19.13 -25.20 8.93
C ALA A 206 -17.70 -25.03 8.41
N TRP A 207 -16.72 -25.35 9.25
CA TRP A 207 -15.31 -25.39 8.84
C TRP A 207 -14.82 -26.84 8.78
N ASN A 208 -13.93 -27.12 7.82
CA ASN A 208 -13.29 -28.42 7.69
C ASN A 208 -11.85 -28.21 7.21
N VAL A 209 -10.90 -28.83 7.92
CA VAL A 209 -9.46 -28.80 7.59
C VAL A 209 -9.22 -29.28 6.15
N SER A 210 -9.90 -30.32 5.69
CA SER A 210 -9.73 -30.82 4.32
C SER A 210 -10.24 -29.83 3.28
N ALA A 211 -11.34 -29.12 3.57
CA ALA A 211 -11.88 -28.11 2.67
C ALA A 211 -10.96 -26.88 2.58
N ILE A 212 -10.42 -26.43 3.73
CA ILE A 212 -9.45 -25.33 3.77
C ILE A 212 -8.18 -25.69 2.99
N CYS A 213 -7.60 -26.87 3.27
CA CYS A 213 -6.37 -27.29 2.61
C CYS A 213 -6.57 -27.64 1.12
N ALA A 214 -7.79 -27.91 0.66
CA ALA A 214 -8.08 -28.11 -0.76
C ALA A 214 -8.03 -26.81 -1.59
N LEU A 215 -8.06 -25.64 -0.94
CA LEU A 215 -7.96 -24.35 -1.62
C LEU A 215 -6.52 -23.91 -1.92
N GLN A 216 -5.53 -24.72 -1.58
CA GLN A 216 -4.12 -24.44 -1.85
C GLN A 216 -3.47 -25.69 -2.46
N THR A 217 -2.37 -25.49 -3.17
CA THR A 217 -1.61 -26.58 -3.79
C THR A 217 -0.13 -26.59 -3.42
N SER A 218 0.38 -25.56 -2.75
CA SER A 218 1.81 -25.40 -2.45
C SER A 218 2.27 -26.19 -1.21
N ALA A 219 1.41 -26.38 -0.21
CA ALA A 219 1.77 -26.96 1.08
C ALA A 219 1.17 -28.36 1.29
N PHE A 220 2.00 -29.39 1.16
CA PHE A 220 1.59 -30.79 1.34
C PHE A 220 1.24 -31.14 2.79
N ASP A 221 1.80 -30.42 3.76
CA ASP A 221 1.64 -30.63 5.20
C ASP A 221 0.51 -29.80 5.83
N CYS A 222 -0.24 -29.03 5.03
CA CYS A 222 -1.33 -28.15 5.50
C CYS A 222 -2.26 -28.84 6.51
N THR A 223 -2.72 -30.06 6.21
CA THR A 223 -3.65 -30.79 7.09
C THR A 223 -3.01 -31.15 8.44
N ALA A 224 -1.73 -31.53 8.44
CA ALA A 224 -0.97 -31.84 9.64
C ALA A 224 -0.70 -30.59 10.49
N VAL A 225 -0.38 -29.46 9.85
CA VAL A 225 -0.12 -28.19 10.54
C VAL A 225 -1.40 -27.61 11.15
N LEU A 226 -2.50 -27.57 10.40
CA LEU A 226 -3.79 -27.09 10.90
C LEU A 226 -4.31 -27.98 12.05
N SER A 227 -4.23 -29.31 11.90
CA SER A 227 -4.66 -30.23 12.97
C SER A 227 -3.80 -30.09 14.23
N SER A 228 -2.49 -29.86 14.09
CA SER A 228 -1.60 -29.58 15.23
C SER A 228 -1.96 -28.27 15.93
N GLY A 229 -2.28 -27.21 15.17
CA GLY A 229 -2.75 -25.93 15.71
C GLY A 229 -4.09 -26.06 16.45
N ILE A 230 -5.05 -26.80 15.87
CA ILE A 230 -6.36 -27.07 16.51
C ILE A 230 -6.18 -27.89 17.80
N SER A 231 -5.32 -28.92 17.76
CA SER A 231 -5.01 -29.73 18.93
C SER A 231 -4.40 -28.88 20.06
N LEU A 232 -3.50 -27.95 19.72
CA LEU A 232 -2.95 -27.02 20.70
C LEU A 232 -4.03 -26.10 21.29
N LEU A 233 -4.86 -25.46 20.45
CA LEU A 233 -5.97 -24.61 20.92
C LEU A 233 -6.96 -25.36 21.81
N SER A 234 -7.22 -26.65 21.54
CA SER A 234 -8.13 -27.47 22.34
C SER A 234 -7.65 -27.74 23.76
N LYS A 235 -6.34 -27.60 24.02
CA LYS A 235 -5.74 -27.76 25.36
C LYS A 235 -5.77 -26.47 26.18
N PHE A 236 -6.02 -25.34 25.54
CA PHE A 236 -6.07 -24.05 26.22
C PHE A 236 -7.38 -23.86 26.97
N LEU A 237 -7.36 -22.98 27.96
CA LEU A 237 -8.58 -22.58 28.68
C LEU A 237 -9.56 -21.89 27.72
N PRO A 238 -10.89 -22.08 27.85
CA PRO A 238 -11.86 -21.42 26.98
C PRO A 238 -11.70 -19.89 26.96
N MET A 239 -11.61 -19.31 25.77
CA MET A 239 -11.55 -17.87 25.56
C MET A 239 -12.96 -17.29 25.39
N ASP A 240 -13.19 -16.07 25.90
CA ASP A 240 -14.36 -15.30 25.50
C ASP A 240 -14.27 -14.89 24.02
N THR A 241 -15.20 -15.39 23.23
CA THR A 241 -15.26 -15.23 21.78
C THR A 241 -16.13 -14.04 21.36
N ALA A 242 -16.72 -13.29 22.29
CA ALA A 242 -17.56 -12.13 21.99
C ALA A 242 -16.81 -11.08 21.15
N LEU A 243 -15.56 -10.78 21.51
CA LEU A 243 -14.74 -9.79 20.79
C LEU A 243 -14.34 -10.29 19.39
N LEU A 244 -14.06 -11.59 19.25
CA LEU A 244 -13.76 -12.20 17.94
C LEU A 244 -14.97 -12.13 17.00
N ARG A 245 -16.17 -12.40 17.51
CA ARG A 245 -17.42 -12.27 16.73
C ARG A 245 -17.71 -10.82 16.37
N ALA A 246 -17.51 -9.88 17.28
CA ALA A 246 -17.66 -8.45 17.01
C ALA A 246 -16.68 -7.96 15.94
N ALA A 247 -15.42 -8.39 16.00
CA ALA A 247 -14.43 -8.11 14.97
C ALA A 247 -14.84 -8.68 13.60
N HIS A 248 -15.35 -9.91 13.55
CA HIS A 248 -15.88 -10.47 12.31
C HIS A 248 -17.05 -9.67 11.73
N GLN A 249 -18.00 -9.22 12.56
CA GLN A 249 -19.10 -8.37 12.07
C GLN A 249 -18.58 -7.05 11.51
N SER A 250 -17.58 -6.43 12.14
CA SER A 250 -16.93 -5.23 11.61
C SER A 250 -16.19 -5.47 10.29
N LEU A 251 -15.61 -6.67 10.10
CA LEU A 251 -14.95 -7.04 8.84
C LEU A 251 -15.95 -7.31 7.72
N LEU A 252 -17.12 -7.89 8.05
CA LEU A 252 -18.22 -8.05 7.09
C LEU A 252 -18.75 -6.71 6.57
N THR A 253 -18.83 -5.69 7.43
CA THR A 253 -19.27 -4.35 6.99
C THR A 253 -18.23 -3.62 6.15
N LEU A 254 -16.95 -3.95 6.31
CA LEU A 254 -15.86 -3.33 5.55
C LEU A 254 -15.73 -3.93 4.14
N ASP A 255 -16.20 -5.18 3.97
CA ASP A 255 -16.22 -5.93 2.71
C ASP A 255 -14.85 -6.01 1.99
N LEU A 256 -13.76 -6.06 2.76
CA LEU A 256 -12.41 -6.19 2.19
C LEU A 256 -12.30 -7.46 1.34
N SER A 257 -11.72 -7.31 0.15
CA SER A 257 -11.67 -8.36 -0.84
C SER A 257 -10.28 -8.55 -1.46
N LEU A 258 -10.09 -9.73 -2.04
CA LEU A 258 -9.01 -10.02 -2.97
C LEU A 258 -9.46 -9.67 -4.39
N PHE A 259 -8.52 -9.27 -5.24
CA PHE A 259 -8.76 -8.87 -6.62
C PHE A 259 -7.90 -9.71 -7.57
N GLN A 260 -8.45 -10.06 -8.74
CA GLN A 260 -7.70 -10.73 -9.80
C GLN A 260 -8.31 -10.43 -11.18
N PHE A 261 -7.48 -10.13 -12.17
CA PHE A 261 -7.89 -10.16 -13.56
C PHE A 261 -7.90 -11.60 -14.09
N ALA A 262 -8.98 -12.01 -14.74
CA ALA A 262 -9.09 -13.35 -15.29
C ALA A 262 -9.79 -13.40 -16.65
N THR A 263 -9.62 -14.53 -17.33
CA THR A 263 -10.48 -14.93 -18.43
C THR A 263 -11.12 -16.28 -18.13
N SER A 264 -12.41 -16.40 -18.45
CA SER A 264 -13.11 -17.67 -18.52
C SER A 264 -13.24 -18.04 -19.99
N GLY A 265 -12.30 -18.86 -20.49
CA GLY A 265 -12.16 -19.11 -21.93
C GLY A 265 -11.65 -17.88 -22.68
N SER A 266 -12.55 -17.09 -23.26
CA SER A 266 -12.21 -15.86 -24.00
C SER A 266 -12.82 -14.58 -23.40
N GLN A 267 -13.70 -14.71 -22.40
CA GLN A 267 -14.35 -13.57 -21.77
C GLN A 267 -13.49 -13.04 -20.62
N TRP A 268 -13.14 -11.76 -20.68
CA TRP A 268 -12.43 -11.06 -19.62
C TRP A 268 -13.39 -10.73 -18.48
N THR A 269 -12.93 -10.94 -17.25
CA THR A 269 -13.69 -10.64 -16.04
C THR A 269 -12.76 -10.20 -14.93
N ILE A 270 -13.28 -9.37 -14.04
CA ILE A 270 -12.69 -9.15 -12.72
C ILE A 270 -13.21 -10.26 -11.80
N LEU A 271 -12.32 -10.84 -11.01
CA LEU A 271 -12.67 -11.73 -9.92
C LEU A 271 -12.43 -11.01 -8.59
N THR A 272 -13.45 -11.00 -7.75
CA THR A 272 -13.37 -10.53 -6.38
C THR A 272 -13.81 -11.62 -5.42
N GLU A 273 -13.11 -11.78 -4.31
CA GLU A 273 -13.55 -12.66 -3.21
C GLU A 273 -13.41 -11.89 -1.90
N ALA A 274 -14.52 -11.77 -1.15
CA ALA A 274 -14.50 -11.19 0.18
C ALA A 274 -13.63 -12.03 1.14
N LEU A 275 -12.75 -11.38 1.89
CA LEU A 275 -11.81 -12.06 2.79
C LEU A 275 -12.52 -12.93 3.83
N VAL A 276 -13.59 -12.40 4.43
CA VAL A 276 -14.24 -13.01 5.60
C VAL A 276 -15.64 -13.57 5.30
N ASN A 277 -15.91 -14.08 4.10
CA ASN A 277 -17.19 -14.69 3.80
C ASN A 277 -17.42 -16.00 4.60
N PRO A 278 -18.39 -16.05 5.56
CA PRO A 278 -18.57 -17.20 6.43
C PRO A 278 -19.09 -18.46 5.72
N ALA A 279 -19.59 -18.32 4.49
CA ALA A 279 -20.03 -19.45 3.67
C ALA A 279 -18.88 -20.14 2.91
N SER A 280 -17.71 -19.48 2.82
CA SER A 280 -16.54 -19.96 2.08
C SER A 280 -15.49 -20.53 3.03
N ALA A 281 -14.88 -21.67 2.68
CA ALA A 281 -13.74 -22.19 3.43
C ALA A 281 -12.51 -21.26 3.35
N HIS A 282 -12.50 -20.32 2.40
CA HIS A 282 -11.46 -19.29 2.26
C HIS A 282 -11.39 -18.33 3.46
N VAL A 283 -12.47 -18.22 4.26
CA VAL A 283 -12.55 -17.35 5.45
C VAL A 283 -11.36 -17.52 6.40
N PHE A 284 -10.83 -18.73 6.51
CA PHE A 284 -9.64 -19.03 7.32
C PHE A 284 -8.41 -18.25 6.84
N PHE A 285 -8.11 -18.28 5.54
CA PHE A 285 -6.99 -17.51 4.97
C PHE A 285 -7.27 -16.01 5.05
N GLY A 286 -8.54 -15.61 4.91
CA GLY A 286 -9.03 -14.26 5.21
C GLY A 286 -8.54 -13.72 6.55
N TYR A 287 -8.71 -14.50 7.63
CA TYR A 287 -8.22 -14.09 8.95
C TYR A 287 -6.69 -14.04 9.06
N GLY A 288 -5.96 -14.83 8.25
CA GLY A 288 -4.51 -14.70 8.10
C GLY A 288 -4.12 -13.35 7.49
N TYR A 289 -4.76 -12.95 6.39
CA TYR A 289 -4.57 -11.63 5.78
C TYR A 289 -4.90 -10.49 6.74
N VAL A 290 -5.99 -10.62 7.52
CA VAL A 290 -6.39 -9.63 8.53
C VAL A 290 -5.34 -9.52 9.64
N ALA A 291 -4.77 -10.63 10.10
CA ALA A 291 -3.70 -10.60 11.10
C ALA A 291 -2.45 -9.86 10.60
N ASP A 292 -2.03 -10.13 9.36
CA ASP A 292 -0.92 -9.39 8.72
C ASP A 292 -1.23 -7.90 8.60
N TRP A 293 -2.47 -7.55 8.27
CA TRP A 293 -2.92 -6.16 8.20
C TRP A 293 -2.86 -5.48 9.58
N VAL A 294 -3.34 -6.14 10.64
CA VAL A 294 -3.28 -5.60 12.01
C VAL A 294 -1.84 -5.43 12.50
N ILE A 295 -0.92 -6.33 12.10
CA ILE A 295 0.51 -6.23 12.43
C ILE A 295 1.20 -5.10 11.64
N GLY A 296 0.59 -4.63 10.54
CA GLY A 296 1.14 -3.60 9.67
C GLY A 296 2.06 -4.14 8.57
N SER A 297 2.01 -5.45 8.30
CA SER A 297 2.74 -6.08 7.19
C SER A 297 2.00 -5.94 5.86
N ARG A 298 0.71 -5.61 5.90
CA ARG A 298 -0.15 -5.32 4.74
C ARG A 298 -0.90 -4.02 5.00
N GLU A 299 -1.46 -3.44 3.95
CA GLU A 299 -2.38 -2.32 4.03
C GLU A 299 -3.69 -2.65 3.31
N ALA A 300 -4.73 -1.85 3.60
CA ALA A 300 -6.00 -1.92 2.93
C ALA A 300 -6.29 -0.56 2.28
N VAL A 301 -6.72 -0.58 1.02
CA VAL A 301 -6.98 0.61 0.23
C VAL A 301 -8.31 0.43 -0.50
N SER A 302 -9.18 1.42 -0.41
CA SER A 302 -10.41 1.54 -1.20
C SER A 302 -10.07 2.23 -2.51
N PHE A 303 -10.25 1.52 -3.63
CA PHE A 303 -10.17 2.10 -4.96
C PHE A 303 -11.57 2.51 -5.39
N GLU A 304 -11.82 3.82 -5.44
CA GLU A 304 -13.14 4.40 -5.67
C GLU A 304 -13.13 5.10 -7.02
N GLY A 305 -13.85 4.55 -7.98
CA GLY A 305 -14.11 5.20 -9.26
C GLY A 305 -15.59 5.45 -9.47
N ASP A 306 -15.92 6.08 -10.59
CA ASP A 306 -17.29 6.45 -10.94
C ASP A 306 -18.24 5.25 -11.13
N ALA A 307 -17.70 4.08 -11.50
CA ALA A 307 -18.49 2.87 -11.79
C ALA A 307 -18.52 1.88 -10.62
N GLY A 308 -17.46 1.83 -9.81
CA GLY A 308 -17.34 0.84 -8.75
C GLY A 308 -16.34 1.22 -7.66
N ILE A 309 -16.55 0.60 -6.49
CA ILE A 309 -15.72 0.74 -5.30
C ILE A 309 -15.14 -0.63 -4.95
N PHE A 310 -13.82 -0.70 -4.83
CA PHE A 310 -13.09 -1.93 -4.56
C PHE A 310 -12.22 -1.76 -3.31
N PRO A 311 -12.69 -2.18 -2.12
CA PRO A 311 -11.89 -2.23 -0.91
C PRO A 311 -10.97 -3.46 -0.96
N LEU A 312 -9.68 -3.23 -1.21
CA LEU A 312 -8.70 -4.28 -1.47
C LEU A 312 -7.62 -4.34 -0.39
N ILE A 313 -7.09 -5.54 -0.15
CA ILE A 313 -5.91 -5.75 0.69
C ILE A 313 -4.64 -5.93 -0.14
N SER A 314 -3.53 -5.36 0.33
CA SER A 314 -2.25 -5.39 -0.37
C SER A 314 -1.51 -6.72 -0.22
N SER A 315 -0.48 -6.91 -1.05
CA SER A 315 0.57 -7.89 -0.81
C SER A 315 1.31 -7.59 0.50
N VAL A 316 2.05 -8.58 1.01
CA VAL A 316 2.94 -8.37 2.15
C VAL A 316 4.08 -7.44 1.76
N TYR A 317 4.39 -6.47 2.62
CA TYR A 317 5.54 -5.60 2.48
C TYR A 317 6.75 -6.22 3.15
N ALA A 318 7.84 -6.36 2.41
CA ALA A 318 9.11 -6.74 3.02
C ALA A 318 9.53 -5.64 4.00
N PRO A 319 9.87 -5.98 5.26
CA PRO A 319 10.30 -4.98 6.23
C PRO A 319 11.54 -4.26 5.69
N TYR A 320 11.40 -2.95 5.51
CA TYR A 320 12.54 -2.14 5.10
C TYR A 320 13.49 -2.02 6.30
N ALA A 321 14.55 -2.82 6.30
CA ALA A 321 15.63 -2.68 7.26
C ALA A 321 16.33 -1.34 7.00
N MET A 322 15.89 -0.29 7.69
CA MET A 322 16.71 0.91 7.82
C MET A 322 18.00 0.47 8.49
N SER A 323 19.08 0.36 7.70
CA SER A 323 20.43 0.24 8.25
C SER A 323 20.61 1.42 9.19
N SER A 324 20.59 1.15 10.49
CA SER A 324 20.89 2.17 11.48
C SER A 324 22.28 2.65 11.14
N ALA A 325 22.38 3.92 10.75
CA ALA A 325 23.62 4.54 10.31
C ALA A 325 24.59 4.59 11.51
N GLN A 326 25.25 3.48 11.80
CA GLN A 326 26.41 3.48 12.67
C GLN A 326 27.55 4.12 11.89
N SER A 327 27.64 5.44 12.06
CA SER A 327 28.82 6.30 11.97
C SER A 327 29.27 6.90 10.62
N SER A 328 29.66 8.17 10.75
CA SER A 328 30.24 9.16 9.82
C SER A 328 29.30 9.79 8.78
N LEU A 329 29.21 11.12 8.82
CA LEU A 329 28.54 11.90 7.79
C LEU A 329 29.30 11.75 6.46
N SER A 330 28.58 11.47 5.39
CA SER A 330 29.10 11.59 4.02
C SER A 330 29.75 12.96 3.82
N THR A 331 30.80 13.04 2.99
CA THR A 331 31.49 14.29 2.64
C THR A 331 30.52 15.34 2.13
N ALA A 332 29.49 14.95 1.36
CA ALA A 332 28.46 15.87 0.86
C ALA A 332 27.60 16.44 2.00
N THR A 333 27.17 15.61 2.95
CA THR A 333 26.40 16.05 4.12
C THR A 333 27.26 16.91 5.05
N SER A 334 28.55 16.59 5.17
CA SER A 334 29.53 17.40 5.92
C SER A 334 29.71 18.78 5.28
N LEU A 335 29.81 18.86 3.94
CA LEU A 335 29.89 20.14 3.22
C LEU A 335 28.63 20.99 3.39
N ILE A 336 27.45 20.38 3.37
CA ILE A 336 26.19 21.10 3.65
C ILE A 336 26.20 21.63 5.09
N LEU A 337 26.60 20.84 6.08
CA LEU A 337 26.71 21.30 7.46
C LEU A 337 27.76 22.41 7.61
N TYR A 338 28.94 22.28 7.01
CA TYR A 338 29.95 23.34 7.02
C TYR A 338 29.44 24.61 6.34
N SER A 339 28.66 24.49 5.27
CA SER A 339 28.04 25.64 4.61
C SER A 339 27.02 26.32 5.52
N ILE A 340 26.19 25.55 6.25
CA ILE A 340 25.23 26.08 7.23
C ILE A 340 25.97 26.76 8.40
N TYR A 341 27.03 26.14 8.93
CA TYR A 341 27.83 26.74 10.01
C TYR A 341 28.52 28.02 9.54
N TYR A 342 29.12 28.00 8.35
CA TYR A 342 29.77 29.16 7.76
C TYR A 342 28.79 30.29 7.50
N SER A 343 27.64 30.02 6.86
CA SER A 343 26.63 31.03 6.60
C SER A 343 26.09 31.62 7.91
N SER A 344 25.83 30.77 8.91
CA SER A 344 25.37 31.23 10.23
C SER A 344 26.42 32.10 10.93
N ALA A 345 27.70 31.72 10.90
CA ALA A 345 28.78 32.50 11.48
C ALA A 345 28.94 33.87 10.79
N VAL A 346 28.84 33.92 9.46
CA VAL A 346 28.87 35.16 8.69
C VAL A 346 27.67 36.05 9.04
N PHE A 347 26.46 35.49 9.12
CA PHE A 347 25.27 36.25 9.53
C PHE A 347 25.40 36.82 10.94
N VAL A 348 25.93 36.03 11.90
CA VAL A 348 26.17 36.50 13.26
C VAL A 348 27.23 37.61 13.28
N ALA A 349 28.33 37.46 12.53
CA ALA A 349 29.36 38.49 12.46
C ALA A 349 28.83 39.82 11.86
N VAL A 350 28.06 39.74 10.77
CA VAL A 350 27.41 40.92 10.16
C VAL A 350 26.42 41.55 11.13
N ALA A 351 25.60 40.75 11.83
CA ALA A 351 24.67 41.25 12.83
C ALA A 351 25.37 41.97 13.98
N LEU A 352 26.49 41.43 14.49
CA LEU A 352 27.29 42.06 15.54
C LEU A 352 27.94 43.37 15.06
N LEU A 353 28.44 43.42 13.82
CA LEU A 353 29.00 44.64 13.22
C LEU A 353 27.92 45.72 13.03
N CYS A 354 26.76 45.35 12.50
CA CYS A 354 25.62 46.26 12.36
C CYS A 354 25.13 46.76 13.72
N PHE A 355 25.09 45.88 14.73
CA PHE A 355 24.72 46.25 16.11
C PHE A 355 25.74 47.21 16.73
N GLY A 356 27.04 46.91 16.60
CA GLY A 356 28.12 47.77 17.09
C GLY A 356 28.11 49.16 16.44
N TYR A 357 27.97 49.21 15.11
CA TYR A 357 27.80 50.47 14.38
C TYR A 357 26.54 51.22 14.83
N GLY A 358 25.45 50.47 15.06
CA GLY A 358 24.20 50.99 15.61
C GLY A 358 24.37 51.65 16.97
N LEU A 359 25.15 51.05 17.87
CA LEU A 359 25.44 51.61 19.20
C LEU A 359 26.28 52.89 19.13
N VAL A 360 27.29 52.94 18.25
CA VAL A 360 28.18 54.11 18.08
C VAL A 360 27.40 55.31 17.52
N HIS A 361 26.45 55.06 16.61
CA HIS A 361 25.67 56.10 15.95
C HIS A 361 24.22 56.21 16.44
N TRP A 362 23.87 55.63 17.60
CA TRP A 362 22.49 55.54 18.10
C TRP A 362 21.78 56.90 18.09
N ARG A 363 22.48 57.97 18.45
CA ARG A 363 21.90 59.33 18.50
C ARG A 363 21.49 59.92 17.14
N HIS A 364 21.91 59.32 16.03
CA HIS A 364 21.58 59.73 14.66
C HIS A 364 20.69 58.73 13.92
N LEU A 365 20.31 57.63 14.57
CA LEU A 365 19.45 56.61 13.96
C LEU A 365 17.98 56.94 14.22
N ASP A 366 17.29 57.32 13.15
CA ASP A 366 15.85 57.54 13.20
C ASP A 366 15.13 56.17 13.16
N GLY A 367 14.32 55.88 14.18
CA GLY A 367 13.68 54.57 14.37
C GLY A 367 12.76 54.17 13.22
N ALA A 368 12.24 55.15 12.47
CA ALA A 368 11.46 54.93 11.26
C ALA A 368 12.28 54.21 10.16
N THR A 369 13.58 54.45 10.09
CA THR A 369 14.48 53.85 9.08
C THR A 369 14.66 52.34 9.29
N LEU A 370 14.70 51.90 10.56
CA LEU A 370 14.77 50.48 10.93
C LEU A 370 13.50 49.70 10.55
N TRP A 371 12.32 50.34 10.60
CA TRP A 371 11.07 49.73 10.15
C TRP A 371 11.02 49.48 8.63
N HIS A 372 11.69 50.31 7.83
CA HIS A 372 11.79 50.11 6.38
C HIS A 372 12.75 48.97 6.02
N PHE A 373 13.79 48.75 6.83
CA PHE A 373 14.76 47.65 6.63
C PHE A 373 14.10 46.28 6.72
N HIS A 374 13.19 46.06 7.68
CA HIS A 374 12.44 44.81 7.80
C HIS A 374 11.64 44.45 6.53
N ARG A 375 11.10 45.45 5.83
CA ARG A 375 10.35 45.25 4.56
C ARG A 375 11.26 44.87 3.40
N LEU A 376 12.46 45.45 3.32
CA LEU A 376 13.46 45.14 2.28
C LEU A 376 14.04 43.74 2.45
N VAL A 377 14.45 43.36 3.66
CA VAL A 377 15.02 42.03 3.93
C VAL A 377 13.96 40.94 3.73
N GLY A 378 12.72 41.18 4.16
CA GLY A 378 11.61 40.24 3.94
C GLY A 378 11.25 40.05 2.46
N ALA A 379 11.40 41.08 1.62
CA ALA A 379 11.14 41.00 0.19
C ALA A 379 12.24 40.22 -0.56
N VAL A 380 13.51 40.44 -0.21
CA VAL A 380 14.64 39.69 -0.80
C VAL A 380 14.59 38.21 -0.40
N TRP A 381 14.17 37.88 0.82
CA TRP A 381 14.09 36.47 1.23
C TRP A 381 12.95 35.71 0.53
N ARG A 382 11.87 36.38 0.12
CA ARG A 382 10.79 35.77 -0.67
C ARG A 382 11.13 35.58 -2.16
N SER A 383 12.17 36.23 -2.68
CA SER A 383 12.56 36.08 -4.09
C SER A 383 13.58 34.97 -4.33
N TRP A 384 14.07 34.32 -3.25
CA TRP A 384 15.08 33.25 -3.28
C TRP A 384 14.58 31.87 -2.82
N CYS A 385 13.30 31.77 -2.44
CA CYS A 385 12.55 30.53 -2.35
C CYS A 385 11.49 30.54 -3.46
#